data_AF-R0J8Y9-F1
#
_entry.id   AF-R0J8Y9-F1
#
_cell.length_a   1.000
_cell.length_b   1.000
_cell.length_c   1.000
_cell.angle_alpha   90.00
_cell.angle_beta   90.00
_cell.angle_gamma   90.00
#
_symmetry.space_group_name_H-M   'P 1'
#
loop_
_entity.id
_entity.type
_entity.pdbx_description
1 polymer ?
#
loop_
_entity_poly.entity_id
_entity_poly.type
_entity_poly.pdbx_seq_one_letter_code
_entity_poly.pdbx_strand_id
1 'polypeptide(L)' 'MVLTKIDRASKGLLLKNVLGIQEFVKEKTQGCFPQLFLVSSVEFSGIHLLRCFIAHVTGNLPTVEDS' A
#
# COMPACT_ATOMS: atom_id res chain seq x y z
N MET A 1 3.18 4.76 1.20
CA MET A 1 3.54 4.04 2.44
C MET A 1 3.12 2.58 2.32
N VAL A 2 3.96 1.63 2.77
CA VAL A 2 3.70 0.18 2.62
C VAL A 2 3.66 -0.48 4.00
N LEU A 3 2.52 -1.04 4.38
CA LEU A 3 2.35 -1.83 5.60
C LEU A 3 2.51 -3.32 5.25
N THR A 4 3.58 -3.94 5.75
CA THR A 4 3.94 -5.32 5.44
C THR A 4 3.47 -6.29 6.52
N LYS A 5 3.59 -7.60 6.24
CA LYS A 5 3.30 -8.70 7.18
C LYS A 5 1.85 -8.69 7.70
N ILE A 6 0.90 -8.28 6.86
CA ILE A 6 -0.53 -8.23 7.25
C ILE A 6 -1.10 -9.62 7.60
N ASP A 7 -0.44 -10.68 7.15
CA ASP A 7 -0.72 -12.08 7.50
C ASP A 7 -0.49 -12.40 8.98
N ARG A 8 0.37 -11.65 9.68
CA ARG A 8 0.68 -11.87 11.10
C ARG A 8 -0.25 -11.14 12.06
N ALA A 9 -0.89 -10.07 11.60
CA ALA A 9 -1.76 -9.27 12.44
C ALA A 9 -3.18 -9.86 12.45
N SER A 10 -3.81 -9.92 13.62
CA SER A 10 -5.25 -10.18 13.66
C SER A 10 -5.99 -9.05 12.93
N LYS A 11 -7.17 -9.34 12.35
CA LYS A 11 -7.96 -8.34 11.63
C LYS A 11 -8.25 -7.09 12.47
N GLY A 12 -8.52 -7.27 13.77
CA GLY A 12 -8.76 -6.18 14.70
C GLY A 12 -7.52 -5.32 14.95
N LEU A 13 -6.34 -5.94 15.11
CA LEU A 13 -5.08 -5.21 15.25
C LEU A 13 -4.72 -4.46 13.95
N LEU A 14 -4.93 -5.10 12.80
CA LEU A 14 -4.71 -4.49 11.50
C LEU A 14 -5.57 -3.24 11.31
N LEU A 15 -6.86 -3.31 11.65
CA LEU A 15 -7.78 -2.17 11.57
C LEU A 15 -7.32 -1.03 12.48
N LYS A 16 -6.94 -1.31 13.73
CA LYS A 16 -6.41 -0.29 14.66
C LYS A 16 -5.16 0.40 14.10
N ASN A 17 -4.24 -0.39 13.55
CA ASN A 17 -3.02 0.15 12.92
C ASN A 17 -3.36 1.06 11.74
N VAL A 18 -4.29 0.65 10.87
CA VAL A 18 -4.72 1.45 9.71
C VAL A 18 -5.35 2.77 10.17
N LEU A 19 -6.24 2.75 11.15
CA LEU A 19 -6.89 3.96 11.67
C LEU A 19 -5.87 4.92 12.30
N GLY A 20 -4.96 4.41 13.14
CA GLY A 20 -3.92 5.25 13.76
C GLY A 20 -2.95 5.84 12.74
N ILE A 21 -2.66 5.10 11.66
CA ILE A 21 -1.89 5.60 10.53
C ILE A 21 -2.62 6.73 9.80
N GLN A 22 -3.93 6.59 9.55
CA GLN A 22 -4.72 7.62 8.88
C GLN A 22 -4.78 8.90 9.71
N GLU A 23 -4.92 8.77 11.03
CA GLU A 23 -4.87 9.89 11.97
C GLU A 23 -3.48 10.55 11.98
N PHE A 24 -2.41 9.76 12.09
CA PHE A 24 -1.04 10.27 12.02
C PHE A 24 -0.77 11.06 10.73
N VAL A 25 -1.18 10.51 9.58
CA VAL A 25 -1.02 11.19 8.29
C VAL A 25 -1.79 12.51 8.30
N LYS A 26 -3.05 12.51 8.74
CA LYS A 26 -3.88 13.73 8.80
C LYS A 26 -3.29 14.82 9.70
N GLU A 27 -2.72 14.44 10.84
CA GLU A 27 -2.22 15.40 11.83
C GLU A 27 -0.78 15.86 11.58
N LYS A 28 0.08 14.95 11.12
CA LYS A 28 1.54 15.17 11.08
C LYS A 28 2.08 15.43 9.69
N THR A 29 1.33 15.12 8.63
CA THR A 29 1.76 15.39 7.26
C THR A 29 1.00 16.58 6.68
N GLN A 30 1.73 17.53 6.12
CA GLN A 30 1.18 18.68 5.39
C GLN A 30 1.50 18.49 3.90
N GLY A 31 0.48 18.54 3.04
CA GLY A 31 0.65 18.64 1.58
C GLY A 31 0.86 17.33 0.79
N CYS A 32 1.02 16.16 1.41
CA CYS A 32 1.07 14.89 0.70
C CYS A 32 0.43 13.77 1.52
N PHE A 33 -0.65 13.18 1.01
CA PHE A 33 -1.26 11.98 1.58
C PHE A 33 -0.57 10.75 0.96
N PRO A 34 0.34 10.07 1.67
CA PRO A 34 1.00 8.90 1.12
C PRO A 34 -0.02 7.78 0.91
N GLN A 35 -0.19 7.33 -0.34
CA GLN A 35 -1.03 6.16 -0.63
C GLN A 35 -0.58 4.96 0.22
N LEU A 36 -1.52 4.37 0.97
CA LEU A 36 -1.26 3.25 1.87
C LEU A 36 -1.49 1.92 1.14
N PHE A 37 -0.49 1.05 1.14
CA PHE A 37 -0.58 -0.30 0.60
C PHE A 37 -0.46 -1.33 1.72
N LEU A 38 -1.45 -2.21 1.82
CA LEU A 38 -1.45 -3.36 2.74
C LEU A 38 -0.92 -4.57 1.98
N VAL A 39 0.19 -5.16 2.43
CA VAL A 39 0.81 -6.28 1.73
C VAL A 39 1.25 -7.42 2.63
N SER A 40 1.13 -8.64 2.11
CA SER A 40 1.81 -9.82 2.63
C SER A 40 2.65 -10.43 1.50
N SER A 41 3.95 -10.57 1.73
CA SER A 41 4.82 -11.27 0.78
C SER A 41 4.62 -12.79 0.84
N VAL A 42 4.17 -13.32 1.99
CA VAL A 42 3.94 -14.76 2.19
C VAL A 42 2.67 -15.19 1.46
N GLU A 43 1.58 -14.46 1.68
CA GLU A 43 0.27 -14.74 1.07
C GLU A 43 0.08 -14.03 -0.29
N PHE A 44 1.13 -13.37 -0.79
CA PHE A 44 1.12 -12.55 -2.02
C PHE A 44 0.00 -11.48 -2.10
N SER A 45 -0.63 -11.17 -0.97
CA SER A 45 -1.75 -10.25 -0.88
C SER A 45 -1.30 -8.80 -1.09
N GLY A 46 -2.04 -8.06 -1.93
CA GLY A 46 -1.75 -6.64 -2.23
C GLY A 46 -0.53 -6.40 -3.11
N ILE A 47 0.27 -7.42 -3.43
CA ILE A 47 1.52 -7.28 -4.20
C ILE A 47 1.25 -6.83 -5.64
N HIS A 48 0.23 -7.35 -6.31
CA HIS A 48 -0.13 -6.90 -7.67
C HIS A 48 -0.44 -5.40 -7.73
N LEU A 49 -1.23 -4.91 -6.77
CA LEU A 49 -1.57 -3.49 -6.70
C LEU A 49 -0.34 -2.64 -6.44
N LEU A 50 0.54 -3.06 -5.53
CA LEU A 50 1.80 -2.37 -5.25
C LEU A 50 2.72 -2.33 -6.48
N ARG A 51 2.86 -3.45 -7.21
CA ARG A 51 3.65 -3.52 -8.45
C ARG A 51 3.10 -2.59 -9.52
N CYS A 52 1.79 -2.59 -9.75
CA CYS A 52 1.15 -1.67 -10.69
C CYS A 52 1.36 -0.22 -10.29
N PHE A 53 1.22 0.12 -9.00
CA PHE A 53 1.49 1.47 -8.55
C PHE A 53 2.93 1.90 -8.82
N ILE A 54 3.91 1.06 -8.51
CA ILE A 54 5.32 1.33 -8.79
C ILE A 54 5.56 1.51 -10.29
N ALA A 55 5.04 0.61 -11.13
CA ALA A 55 5.13 0.73 -12.58
C ALA A 55 4.51 2.05 -13.08
N HIS A 56 3.34 2.42 -12.55
CA HIS A 56 2.66 3.66 -12.89
C HIS A 56 3.47 4.90 -12.54
N VAL A 57 3.91 5.03 -11.28
CA VAL A 57 4.63 6.24 -10.84
C VAL A 57 6.04 6.34 -11.43
N THR A 58 6.61 5.22 -11.89
CA THR A 58 7.91 5.20 -12.56
C THR A 58 7.82 5.30 -14.08
N GLY A 59 6.61 5.31 -14.66
CA GLY A 59 6.42 5.34 -16.12
C GLY A 59 6.72 4.02 -16.84
N ASN A 60 6.76 2.89 -16.13
CA ASN A 60 7.01 1.55 -16.66
C ASN A 60 5.74 0.69 -16.76
N LEU A 61 4.57 1.32 -17.01
CA LEU A 61 3.35 0.58 -17.30
C LEU A 61 3.46 -0.10 -18.68
N PRO A 62 3.08 -1.38 -18.82
CA PRO A 62 3.04 -2.02 -20.13
C PRO A 62 2.11 -1.23 -21.06
N THR A 63 2.63 -0.79 -22.20
CA THR A 63 1.83 -0.18 -23.26
C THR A 63 0.99 -1.26 -23.93
N VAL A 64 -0.25 -0.93 -24.29
CA VAL A 64 -1.18 -1.85 -24.99
C VAL A 64 -0.64 -2.26 -26.39
N GLU A 65 0.45 -1.65 -26.85
CA GLU A 65 1.05 -1.84 -28.16
C GLU A 65 1.98 -3.07 -28.28
N ASP A 66 2.26 -3.79 -27.18
CA ASP A 66 3.14 -4.97 -27.19
C ASP A 66 2.38 -6.31 -27.33
N SER A 67 1.33 -6.36 -28.17
CA SER A 67 0.56 -7.58 -28.48
C SER A 67 0.56 -7.93 -29.97
#